data_AF-A0A7C9ATA4-F1
#
_entry.id   AF-A0A7C9ATA4-F1
#
_cell.length_a   1.000
_cell.length_b   1.000
_cell.length_c   1.000
_cell.angle_alpha   90.00
_cell.angle_beta   90.00
_cell.angle_gamma   90.00
#
_symmetry.space_group_name_H-M   'P 1'
#
loop_
_entity.id
_entity.type
_entity.pdbx_description
1 polymer ?
#
loop_
_entity_poly.entity_id
_entity_poly.type
_entity_poly.pdbx_seq_one_letter_code
_entity_poly.pdbx_strand_id
1 'polypeptide(L)'
;EETLSVMRTNKEALLTIIEVFIHDPLYKWALSPLKALQRQKETEDDMETSWEDSQDEYEGNKDAARALMRVKQKLDGYEDGEMRSVHGQVQQLIQDAIDPERLCHMFPGWGAWM
;
A
#
# COMPACT_ATOMS: atom_id res chain seq x y z
N GLU A 1 -3.12 -2.11 20.41
CA GLU A 1 -1.80 -1.45 20.60
C GLU A 1 -0.66 -2.45 20.68
N GLU A 2 -0.78 -3.51 21.47
CA GLU A 2 0.23 -4.57 21.61
C GLU A 2 0.80 -5.10 20.29
N THR A 3 -0.04 -5.41 19.30
CA THR A 3 0.42 -5.90 18.00
C THR A 3 1.38 -4.92 17.32
N LEU A 4 1.04 -3.62 17.33
CA LEU A 4 1.89 -2.59 16.72
C LEU A 4 3.19 -2.43 17.52
N SER A 5 3.14 -2.53 18.84
CA SER A 5 4.33 -2.53 19.70
C SER A 5 5.29 -3.66 19.30
N VAL A 6 4.79 -4.89 19.20
CA VAL A 6 5.57 -6.06 18.79
C VAL A 6 6.17 -5.88 17.38
N MET A 7 5.40 -5.34 16.43
CA MET A 7 5.89 -5.05 15.08
C MET A 7 7.01 -4.02 15.08
N ARG A 8 6.89 -2.93 15.85
CA ARG A 8 7.96 -1.91 15.98
C ARG A 8 9.21 -2.48 16.66
N THR A 9 9.05 -3.31 17.70
CA THR A 9 10.16 -3.98 18.38
C THR A 9 10.91 -4.93 17.44
N ASN A 10 10.20 -5.64 16.56
CA ASN A 10 10.79 -6.62 15.63
C ASN A 10 10.94 -6.08 14.21
N LYS A 11 11.04 -4.75 14.04
CA LYS A 11 11.03 -4.10 12.72
C LYS A 11 12.14 -4.60 11.79
N GLU A 12 13.34 -4.87 12.31
CA GLU A 12 14.48 -5.33 11.50
C GLU A 12 14.19 -6.69 10.85
N ALA A 13 13.52 -7.60 11.56
CA ALA A 13 13.12 -8.89 11.01
C ALA A 13 12.07 -8.73 9.89
N LEU A 14 11.08 -7.84 10.09
CA LEU A 14 10.08 -7.53 9.07
C LEU A 14 10.70 -6.89 7.82
N LEU A 15 11.61 -5.92 8.00
CA LEU A 15 12.31 -5.26 6.89
C LEU A 15 13.19 -6.25 6.12
N THR A 16 13.92 -7.11 6.82
CA THR A 16 14.75 -8.15 6.19
C THR A 16 13.93 -9.07 5.28
N ILE A 17 12.75 -9.51 5.74
CA ILE A 17 11.86 -10.36 4.92
C ILE A 17 11.39 -9.62 3.67
N ILE A 18 11.00 -8.35 3.81
CA ILE A 18 10.47 -7.54 2.70
C ILE A 18 11.57 -7.18 1.69
N GLU A 19 12.78 -6.88 2.16
CA GLU A 19 13.94 -6.55 1.33
C GLU A 19 14.29 -7.67 0.33
N VAL A 20 14.11 -8.94 0.72
CA VAL A 20 14.34 -10.09 -0.17
C VAL A 20 13.43 -10.03 -1.41
N PHE A 21 12.16 -9.63 -1.26
CA PHE A 21 11.22 -9.57 -2.38
C PHE A 21 11.56 -8.49 -3.41
N ILE A 22 12.35 -7.48 -3.05
CA ILE A 22 12.77 -6.42 -3.99
C ILE A 22 13.69 -6.99 -5.07
N HIS A 23 14.43 -8.04 -4.73
CA HIS A 23 15.37 -8.72 -5.60
C HIS A 23 14.75 -9.87 -6.40
N ASP A 24 13.46 -10.17 -6.23
CA ASP A 24 12.76 -11.18 -7.02
C ASP A 24 12.49 -10.63 -8.44
N PRO A 25 13.13 -11.18 -9.49
CA PRO A 25 12.98 -10.70 -10.86
C PRO A 25 11.60 -11.00 -11.46
N LEU A 26 10.79 -11.86 -10.83
CA LEU A 26 9.44 -12.20 -11.30
C LEU A 26 8.37 -11.30 -10.66
N TYR A 27 8.70 -10.55 -9.60
CA TYR A 27 7.73 -9.74 -8.90
C TYR A 27 7.53 -8.38 -9.56
N LYS A 28 6.29 -8.09 -9.98
CA LYS A 28 5.90 -6.79 -10.55
C LYS A 28 5.40 -5.86 -9.42
N TRP A 29 6.26 -4.95 -8.97
CA TRP A 29 5.99 -4.05 -7.83
C TRP A 29 5.11 -2.85 -8.15
N ALA A 30 4.96 -2.52 -9.43
CA ALA A 30 4.09 -1.46 -9.89
C ALA A 30 3.02 -2.02 -10.82
N LEU A 31 1.79 -1.53 -10.64
CA LEU A 31 0.74 -1.67 -11.63
C LEU A 31 0.80 -0.45 -12.54
N SER A 32 0.91 -0.64 -13.86
CA SER A 32 0.89 0.49 -14.78
C SER A 32 -0.44 1.26 -14.63
N PRO A 33 -0.45 2.59 -14.74
CA PRO A 33 -1.67 3.38 -14.61
C PRO A 33 -2.79 2.92 -15.55
N LEU A 34 -2.44 2.46 -16.76
CA LEU A 34 -3.40 1.90 -17.71
C LEU A 34 -4.03 0.60 -17.20
N LYS A 35 -3.24 -0.33 -16.67
CA LYS A 35 -3.75 -1.57 -16.05
C LYS A 35 -4.60 -1.28 -14.81
N ALA A 36 -4.25 -0.25 -14.04
CA ALA A 36 -5.05 0.21 -12.89
C ALA A 36 -6.41 0.78 -13.34
N LEU A 37 -6.42 1.65 -14.35
CA LEU A 37 -7.65 2.22 -14.93
C LEU A 37 -8.53 1.14 -15.55
N GLN A 38 -7.95 0.14 -16.21
CA GLN A 38 -8.71 -0.96 -16.79
C GLN A 38 -9.43 -1.78 -15.70
N ARG A 39 -8.76 -2.11 -14.60
CA ARG A 39 -9.39 -2.78 -13.45
C ARG A 39 -10.49 -1.95 -12.79
N GLN A 40 -10.36 -0.62 -12.80
CA GLN A 40 -11.41 0.29 -12.32
C GLN A 40 -12.59 0.39 -13.31
N LYS A 41 -12.37 0.14 -14.60
CA LYS A 41 -13.40 0.15 -15.66
C LYS A 41 -14.12 -1.19 -15.85
N GLU A 42 -13.47 -2.31 -15.58
CA GLU A 42 -14.08 -3.66 -15.62
C GLU A 42 -15.26 -3.81 -14.64
N THR A 43 -15.48 -2.83 -13.76
CA THR A 43 -16.67 -2.74 -12.92
C THR A 43 -17.88 -2.08 -13.60
N GLU A 44 -17.72 -1.53 -14.82
CA GLU A 44 -18.76 -0.79 -15.54
C GLU A 44 -19.18 -1.38 -16.91
N ASP A 45 -18.37 -2.19 -17.61
CA ASP A 45 -18.85 -2.88 -18.83
C ASP A 45 -17.96 -4.04 -19.29
N ASP A 46 -18.62 -5.13 -19.70
CA ASP A 46 -18.07 -6.37 -20.26
C ASP A 46 -17.57 -6.12 -21.70
N MET A 47 -16.27 -5.86 -21.90
CA MET A 47 -15.69 -5.94 -23.25
C MET A 47 -14.21 -6.32 -23.22
N GLU A 48 -13.99 -7.62 -23.43
CA GLU A 48 -12.72 -8.28 -23.69
C GLU A 48 -11.92 -7.52 -24.75
N THR A 49 -10.88 -6.80 -24.32
CA THR A 49 -9.89 -6.22 -25.23
C THR A 49 -8.50 -6.74 -24.87
N SER A 50 -8.12 -7.80 -25.58
CA SER A 50 -6.76 -8.36 -25.61
C SER A 50 -5.82 -7.34 -26.24
N TRP A 51 -5.05 -6.62 -25.41
CA TRP A 51 -3.94 -5.79 -25.88
C TRP A 51 -2.65 -6.23 -25.19
N GLU A 52 -1.67 -6.52 -26.04
CA GLU A 52 -0.39 -7.14 -25.74
C GLU A 52 0.36 -6.38 -24.63
N ASP A 53 0.99 -7.15 -23.75
CA ASP A 53 1.90 -6.70 -22.69
C ASP A 53 3.08 -5.99 -23.36
N SER A 54 2.93 -4.71 -23.68
CA SER A 54 4.06 -3.83 -23.96
C SER A 54 4.95 -3.93 -22.73
N GLN A 55 6.07 -4.63 -22.91
CA GLN A 55 7.12 -4.80 -21.92
C GLN A 55 7.59 -3.41 -21.51
N ASP A 56 6.94 -2.85 -20.50
CA ASP A 56 7.43 -1.71 -19.76
C ASP A 56 8.83 -2.12 -19.30
N GLU A 57 9.84 -1.45 -19.87
CA GLU A 57 11.24 -1.64 -19.52
C GLU A 57 11.35 -1.67 -18.00
N TYR A 58 11.98 -2.73 -17.50
CA TYR A 58 12.30 -2.90 -16.08
C TYR A 58 13.34 -1.84 -15.70
N GLU A 59 12.93 -0.56 -15.63
CA GLU A 59 13.61 0.44 -14.82
C GLU A 59 13.56 -0.13 -13.42
N GLY A 60 14.71 -0.63 -12.94
CA GLY A 60 14.83 -1.37 -11.69
C GLY A 60 14.01 -0.77 -10.56
N ASN A 61 13.64 -1.63 -9.62
CA ASN A 61 12.52 -1.54 -8.69
C ASN A 61 12.38 -0.26 -7.81
N LYS A 62 12.24 0.92 -8.43
CA LYS A 62 12.06 2.23 -7.76
C LYS A 62 10.78 2.24 -6.91
N ASP A 63 9.74 1.57 -7.39
CA ASP A 63 8.46 1.45 -6.67
C ASP A 63 8.59 0.59 -5.42
N ALA A 64 9.32 -0.53 -5.45
CA ALA A 64 9.59 -1.27 -4.22
C ALA A 64 10.48 -0.52 -3.26
N ALA A 65 11.51 0.18 -3.75
CA ALA A 65 12.36 0.99 -2.88
C ALA A 65 11.52 2.05 -2.15
N ARG A 66 10.56 2.69 -2.85
CA ARG A 66 9.60 3.62 -2.25
C ARG A 66 8.67 2.93 -1.25
N ALA A 67 8.13 1.76 -1.61
CA ALA A 67 7.26 0.98 -0.73
C ALA A 67 7.97 0.55 0.56
N LEU A 68 9.19 0.04 0.46
CA LEU A 68 10.03 -0.36 1.59
C LEU A 68 10.36 0.84 2.49
N MET A 69 10.78 1.96 1.91
CA MET A 69 11.01 3.20 2.66
C MET A 69 9.76 3.61 3.45
N ARG A 70 8.58 3.49 2.83
CA ARG A 70 7.32 3.81 3.50
C ARG A 70 6.97 2.83 4.61
N VAL A 71 7.20 1.53 4.42
CA VAL A 71 7.01 0.52 5.47
C VAL A 71 7.92 0.81 6.66
N LYS A 72 9.20 1.14 6.40
CA LYS A 72 10.15 1.53 7.45
C LYS A 72 9.64 2.74 8.24
N GLN A 73 9.21 3.81 7.55
CA GLN A 73 8.62 4.98 8.21
C GLN A 73 7.42 4.61 9.09
N LYS A 74 6.51 3.75 8.60
CA LYS A 74 5.36 3.29 9.40
C LYS A 74 5.77 2.54 10.67
N LEU A 75 6.80 1.69 10.57
CA LEU A 75 7.35 0.94 11.71
C LEU A 75 8.15 1.82 12.67
N ASP A 76 8.74 2.92 12.20
CA ASP A 76 9.37 3.94 13.05
C ASP A 76 8.34 4.87 13.71
N GLY A 77 7.06 4.78 13.32
CA GLY A 77 5.99 5.64 13.80
C GLY A 77 5.97 7.02 13.14
N TYR A 78 6.59 7.15 11.98
CA TYR A 78 6.65 8.39 11.21
C TYR A 78 5.51 8.45 10.19
N GLU A 79 4.61 9.41 10.38
CA GLU A 79 3.42 9.64 9.55
C GLU A 79 3.23 11.15 9.37
N ASP A 80 2.93 11.60 8.14
CA ASP A 80 2.65 13.01 7.80
C ASP A 80 3.64 14.05 8.32
N GLY A 81 4.93 13.69 8.34
CA GLY A 81 6.00 14.60 8.77
C GLY A 81 6.36 14.52 10.26
N GLU A 82 5.60 13.75 11.05
CA GLU A 82 5.73 13.72 12.51
C GLU A 82 5.99 12.30 13.03
N MET A 83 6.74 12.21 14.14
CA MET A 83 6.90 10.95 14.88
C MET A 83 5.81 10.80 15.93
N ARG A 84 5.21 9.61 15.98
CA ARG A 84 4.15 9.26 16.92
C ARG A 84 4.54 8.06 17.78
N SER A 85 4.14 8.10 19.05
CA SER A 85 4.18 6.93 19.93
C SER A 85 3.28 5.81 19.38
N VAL A 86 3.43 4.59 19.90
CA VAL A 86 2.57 3.46 19.51
C VAL A 86 1.09 3.81 19.72
N HIS A 87 0.76 4.29 20.92
CA HIS A 87 -0.60 4.76 21.25
C HIS A 87 -1.08 5.85 20.28
N GLY A 88 -0.26 6.89 20.05
CA GLY A 88 -0.62 8.00 19.17
C GLY A 88 -0.82 7.61 17.70
N GLN A 89 -0.02 6.66 17.19
CA GLN A 89 -0.19 6.13 15.84
C GLN A 89 -1.47 5.29 15.74
N VAL A 90 -1.74 4.42 16.73
CA VAL A 90 -2.98 3.62 16.74
C VAL A 90 -4.22 4.51 16.81
N GLN A 91 -4.20 5.51 17.69
CA GLN A 91 -5.29 6.48 17.82
C GLN A 91 -5.55 7.19 16.49
N GLN A 92 -4.50 7.66 15.81
CA GLN A 92 -4.65 8.33 14.50
C GLN A 92 -5.22 7.39 13.44
N LEU A 93 -4.70 6.16 13.35
CA LEU A 93 -5.20 5.17 12.39
C LEU A 93 -6.68 4.86 12.60
N ILE A 94 -7.12 4.79 13.87
CA ILE A 94 -8.54 4.59 14.19
C ILE A 94 -9.36 5.81 13.74
N GLN A 95 -8.93 7.02 14.08
CA GLN A 95 -9.63 8.25 13.70
C GLN A 95 -9.76 8.38 12.18
N ASP A 96 -8.67 8.14 11.46
CA ASP A 96 -8.64 8.17 10.00
C ASP A 96 -9.56 7.11 9.37
N ALA A 97 -9.68 5.94 9.99
CA ALA A 97 -10.48 4.82 9.48
C ALA A 97 -11.99 4.98 9.74
N ILE A 98 -12.39 5.83 10.69
CA ILE A 98 -13.80 6.09 11.01
C ILE A 98 -14.30 7.44 10.50
N ASP A 99 -13.42 8.24 9.88
CA ASP A 99 -13.73 9.57 9.39
C ASP A 99 -14.74 9.51 8.21
N PRO A 100 -15.97 10.03 8.37
CA PRO A 100 -16.99 10.00 7.32
C PRO A 100 -16.56 10.72 6.04
N GLU A 101 -15.74 11.77 6.15
CA GLU A 101 -15.24 12.52 4.99
C GLU A 101 -14.23 11.69 4.17
N ARG A 102 -13.50 10.78 4.81
CA ARG A 102 -12.62 9.85 4.08
C ARG A 102 -13.39 8.66 3.54
N LEU A 103 -14.31 8.14 4.33
CA LEU A 103 -15.12 6.98 3.99
C LEU A 103 -16.04 7.26 2.79
N CYS A 104 -16.55 8.49 2.62
CA CYS A 104 -17.40 8.85 1.49
C CYS A 104 -16.65 8.86 0.13
N HIS A 105 -15.32 8.91 0.14
CA HIS A 105 -14.48 8.84 -1.06
C HIS A 105 -14.08 7.41 -1.44
N MET A 106 -14.41 6.41 -0.62
CA MET A 106 -14.08 5.03 -0.94
C MET A 106 -14.86 4.51 -2.15
N PHE A 107 -14.25 3.57 -2.88
CA PHE A 107 -14.94 2.86 -3.95
C PHE A 107 -16.22 2.18 -3.39
N PRO A 108 -17.41 2.40 -3.98
CA PRO A 108 -18.67 1.92 -3.42
C PRO A 108 -18.72 0.43 -3.10
N GLY A 109 -18.00 -0.42 -3.85
CA GLY A 109 -17.95 -1.86 -3.61
C GLY A 109 -17.35 -2.28 -2.25
N TRP A 110 -16.67 -1.38 -1.54
CA TRP A 110 -16.20 -1.63 -0.17
C TRP A 110 -17.27 -1.44 0.90
N GLY A 111 -18.39 -0.78 0.56
CA GLY A 111 -19.53 -0.64 1.47
C GLY A 111 -19.26 0.16 2.73
N ALA A 112 -18.71 1.39 2.61
CA ALA A 112 -18.34 2.23 3.75
C ALA A 112 -19.50 2.65 4.69
N TRP A 113 -20.75 2.34 4.32
CA TRP A 113 -21.98 2.59 5.07
C TRP A 113 -22.55 1.35 5.78
N MET A 114 -21.95 0.18 5.59
CA MET A 114 -22.33 -1.07 6.29
C MET A 114 -21.59 -1.21 7.62
#